data_AF-A0A1U8KQ34-F1
#
_entry.id   AF-A0A1U8KQ34-F1
#
_cell.length_a   1.000
_cell.length_b   1.000
_cell.length_c   1.000
_cell.angle_alpha   90.00
_cell.angle_beta   90.00
_cell.angle_gamma   90.00
#
_symmetry.space_group_name_H-M   'P 1'
#
loop_
_entity.id
_entity.type
_entity.pdbx_description
1 polymer ?
#
loop_
_entity_poly.entity_id
_entity_poly.type
_entity_poly.pdbx_seq_one_letter_code
_entity_poly.pdbx_strand_id
1 'polypeptide(L)'
;MFIVTLVVLNWNHAQSRHWWNRINKSYTYRSKHIVTDKKGNYEIEVPGDYKESDCDVILVRSPRQDCNDPTGKWRKTKVVLTISGGVKGNVRVAKSLGFKKRTPLPGCNKVLKEMRLF
;
A
#
# COMPACT_ATOMS: atom_id res chain seq x y z
N MET A 1 5.12 19.40 -0.11
CA MET A 1 5.59 18.00 0.01
C MET A 1 4.46 17.19 0.64
N PHE A 2 4.06 16.07 0.03
CA PHE A 2 3.10 15.15 0.62
C PHE A 2 3.80 14.07 1.41
N ILE A 3 3.17 13.66 2.50
CA ILE A 3 3.57 12.51 3.30
C ILE A 3 2.48 11.47 3.12
N VAL A 4 2.80 10.34 2.49
CA VAL A 4 1.90 9.19 2.42
C VAL A 4 2.23 8.28 3.60
N THR A 5 1.33 8.26 4.58
CA THR A 5 1.45 7.43 5.77
C THR A 5 0.54 6.23 5.63
N LEU A 6 1.01 5.03 5.97
CA LEU A 6 0.14 3.86 6.04
C LEU A 6 0.57 2.89 7.13
N VAL A 7 -0.45 2.23 7.71
CA VAL A 7 -0.33 0.96 8.42
C VAL A 7 -0.39 -0.22 7.44
N VAL A 8 0.75 -0.85 7.11
CA VAL A 8 0.75 -2.19 6.51
C VAL A 8 0.38 -3.17 7.60
N LEU A 9 -0.70 -3.90 7.38
CA LEU A 9 -1.04 -5.01 8.26
C LEU A 9 -0.07 -6.14 7.92
N ASN A 10 0.88 -6.37 8.84
CA ASN A 10 1.93 -7.40 8.82
C ASN A 10 3.19 -7.13 7.98
N TRP A 11 4.24 -6.73 8.72
CA TRP A 11 5.67 -7.08 8.64
C TRP A 11 6.32 -7.31 7.27
N ASN A 12 6.87 -6.18 6.80
CA ASN A 12 8.18 -5.95 6.18
C ASN A 12 8.35 -6.17 4.67
N HIS A 13 8.86 -5.11 4.02
CA HIS A 13 9.17 -4.89 2.60
C HIS A 13 8.00 -4.68 1.60
N ALA A 14 7.23 -3.62 1.80
CA ALA A 14 6.50 -3.03 0.69
C ALA A 14 7.49 -2.40 -0.34
N GLN A 15 7.17 -2.45 -1.64
CA GLN A 15 7.45 -1.41 -2.65
C GLN A 15 8.04 -1.81 -4.01
N SER A 16 7.25 -1.57 -5.07
CA SER A 16 7.67 -0.82 -6.27
C SER A 16 6.52 0.11 -6.65
N ARG A 17 6.82 1.29 -7.22
CA ARG A 17 5.81 2.33 -7.44
C ARG A 17 5.91 2.92 -8.82
N HIS A 18 4.74 3.09 -9.39
CA HIS A 18 4.53 3.55 -10.74
C HIS A 18 3.48 4.64 -10.60
N TRP A 19 3.90 5.89 -10.70
CA TRP A 19 2.97 7.02 -10.76
C TRP A 19 2.65 7.24 -12.22
N TRP A 20 1.45 6.85 -12.62
CA TRP A 20 1.06 6.92 -14.02
C TRP A 20 0.22 8.17 -14.24
N ASN A 21 0.75 9.12 -15.00
CA ASN A 21 -0.05 10.26 -15.41
C ASN A 21 -1.02 9.83 -16.53
N ARG A 22 -2.29 10.11 -16.30
CA ARG A 22 -3.40 9.64 -17.14
C ARG A 22 -3.46 10.37 -18.49
N ILE A 23 -2.93 11.59 -18.57
CA ILE A 23 -2.91 12.41 -19.80
C ILE A 23 -1.73 12.00 -20.67
N ASN A 24 -0.52 12.09 -20.13
CA ASN A 24 0.70 11.89 -20.91
C ASN A 24 1.14 10.42 -20.99
N LYS A 25 0.44 9.50 -20.31
CA LYS A 25 0.72 8.06 -20.29
C LYS A 25 2.19 7.75 -19.96
N SER A 26 2.76 8.49 -19.00
CA SER A 26 4.15 8.35 -18.60
C SER A 26 4.30 8.25 -17.08
N TYR A 27 5.47 7.75 -16.65
CA TYR A 27 5.83 7.70 -15.25
C TYR A 27 6.25 9.08 -14.75
N THR A 28 5.52 9.62 -13.78
CA THR A 28 5.81 10.97 -13.25
C THR A 28 6.79 10.96 -12.09
N TYR A 29 6.82 9.90 -11.29
CA TYR A 29 7.74 9.76 -10.17
C TYR A 29 7.96 8.28 -9.88
N ARG A 30 9.09 7.96 -9.24
CA ARG A 30 9.36 6.66 -8.64
C ARG A 30 10.20 6.84 -7.38
N SER A 31 9.63 6.63 -6.19
CA SER A 31 10.42 6.70 -4.96
C SER A 31 11.23 5.42 -4.71
N LYS A 32 12.21 5.54 -3.81
CA LYS A 32 13.09 4.47 -3.31
C LYS A 32 12.30 3.43 -2.49
N HIS A 33 12.84 2.22 -2.37
CA HIS A 33 12.29 1.15 -1.53
C HIS A 33 12.23 1.58 -0.06
N ILE A 34 11.12 1.24 0.61
CA ILE A 34 10.86 1.61 1.99
C ILE A 34 10.57 0.36 2.79
N VAL A 35 11.09 0.34 4.01
CA VAL A 35 10.89 -0.77 4.94
C VAL A 35 9.90 -0.30 5.99
N THR A 36 8.94 -1.15 6.32
CA THR A 36 8.02 -0.86 7.41
C THR A 36 8.74 -0.94 8.76
N ASP A 37 8.26 -0.18 9.73
CA ASP A 37 8.72 -0.27 11.11
C ASP A 37 8.27 -1.59 11.78
N LYS A 38 8.66 -1.78 13.05
CA LYS A 38 8.26 -2.95 13.85
C LYS A 38 6.75 -3.06 14.09
N LYS A 39 5.97 -2.02 13.83
CA LYS A 39 4.50 -2.03 13.94
C LYS A 39 3.83 -2.27 12.59
N GLY A 40 4.60 -2.38 11.51
CA GLY A 40 4.09 -2.50 10.14
C GLY A 40 3.78 -1.16 9.49
N ASN A 41 4.14 -0.02 10.07
CA ASN A 41 3.90 1.27 9.45
C ASN A 41 4.99 1.60 8.43
N TYR A 42 4.63 2.29 7.36
CA TYR A 42 5.60 2.98 6.52
C TYR A 42 5.21 4.44 6.36
N GLU A 43 6.22 5.24 6.02
CA GLU A 43 6.03 6.63 5.64
C GLU A 43 6.78 6.89 4.34
N ILE A 44 6.15 7.67 3.45
CA ILE A 44 6.70 7.98 2.16
C ILE A 44 6.54 9.47 1.90
N GLU A 45 7.67 10.15 1.84
CA GLU A 45 7.75 11.51 1.35
C GLU A 45 7.66 11.55 -0.18
N VAL A 46 6.74 12.36 -0.68
CA VAL A 46 6.51 12.55 -2.11
C VAL A 46 6.59 14.06 -2.42
N PRO A 47 7.57 14.50 -3.22
CA PRO A 47 7.69 15.89 -3.62
C PRO A 47 6.70 16.20 -4.74
N GLY A 48 6.07 17.39 -4.70
CA GLY A 48 5.17 17.87 -5.75
C GLY A 48 3.69 17.50 -5.57
N ASP A 49 2.86 17.98 -6.49
CA ASP A 49 1.41 17.76 -6.55
C ASP A 49 1.07 16.96 -7.82
N TYR A 50 0.34 15.86 -7.67
CA TYR A 50 0.07 14.87 -8.72
C TYR A 50 -1.43 14.79 -9.04
N LYS A 51 -2.04 15.95 -9.35
CA LYS A 51 -3.47 16.13 -9.66
C LYS A 51 -4.08 15.08 -10.60
N GLU A 52 -3.30 14.59 -11.56
CA GLU A 52 -3.79 13.71 -12.62
C GLU A 52 -3.10 12.36 -12.68
N SER A 53 -2.29 12.02 -11.67
CA SER A 53 -1.58 10.74 -11.63
C SER A 53 -2.28 9.72 -10.74
N ASP A 54 -2.39 8.51 -11.27
CA ASP A 54 -2.70 7.33 -10.47
C ASP A 54 -1.47 6.97 -9.64
N CYS A 55 -1.56 7.16 -8.32
CA CYS A 55 -0.46 6.83 -7.40
C CYS A 55 -0.74 5.49 -6.76
N ASP A 56 -0.02 4.47 -7.21
CA ASP A 56 -0.16 3.12 -6.69
C ASP A 56 0.97 2.80 -5.71
N VAL A 57 0.64 2.28 -4.54
CA VAL A 57 1.59 1.67 -3.60
C VAL A 57 1.43 0.17 -3.65
N ILE A 58 2.52 -0.57 -3.86
CA ILE A 58 2.47 -2.03 -4.01
C ILE A 58 3.47 -2.72 -3.09
N LEU A 59 3.20 -3.97 -2.71
CA LEU A 59 4.13 -4.81 -1.97
C LEU A 59 5.22 -5.39 -2.88
N VAL A 60 6.45 -5.57 -2.38
CA VAL A 60 7.53 -6.17 -3.19
C VAL A 60 8.12 -7.44 -2.64
N ARG A 61 8.41 -7.50 -1.34
CA ARG A 61 8.89 -8.75 -0.74
C ARG A 61 8.43 -8.85 0.71
N SER A 62 8.50 -10.04 1.27
CA SER A 62 8.29 -10.25 2.71
C SER A 62 9.53 -10.93 3.27
N PRO A 63 10.06 -10.53 4.44
CA PRO A 63 11.11 -11.30 5.10
C PRO A 63 10.57 -12.59 5.72
N ARG A 64 9.24 -12.71 5.87
CA ARG A 64 8.60 -13.91 6.41
C ARG A 64 8.42 -14.94 5.31
N GLN A 65 9.16 -16.05 5.40
CA GLN A 65 9.06 -17.14 4.44
C GLN A 65 7.67 -17.81 4.40
N ASP A 66 6.94 -17.79 5.54
CA ASP A 66 5.60 -18.34 5.67
C ASP A 66 4.49 -17.39 5.18
N CYS A 67 4.82 -16.12 4.94
CA CYS A 67 3.88 -15.04 4.63
C CYS A 67 4.46 -14.12 3.56
N ASN A 68 4.68 -14.68 2.37
CA ASN A 68 5.34 -14.00 1.25
C ASN A 68 4.58 -14.08 -0.07
N ASP A 69 3.34 -14.57 -0.08
CA ASP A 69 2.54 -14.69 -1.30
C ASP A 69 1.91 -13.33 -1.68
N PRO A 70 2.30 -12.72 -2.81
CA PRO A 70 1.79 -11.41 -3.25
C PRO A 70 0.50 -11.51 -4.09
N THR A 71 -0.06 -12.71 -4.32
CA THR A 71 -1.19 -12.89 -5.26
C THR A 71 -2.53 -12.34 -4.78
N GLY A 72 -2.60 -11.85 -3.53
CA GLY A 72 -3.81 -11.28 -2.95
C GLY A 72 -4.22 -9.91 -3.53
N LYS A 73 -5.52 -9.61 -3.50
CA LYS A 73 -6.07 -8.26 -3.80
C LYS A 73 -5.45 -7.16 -2.93
N TRP A 74 -4.90 -7.53 -1.78
CA TRP A 74 -4.25 -6.65 -0.79
C TRP A 74 -2.80 -6.29 -1.12
N ARG A 75 -2.30 -6.63 -2.32
CA ARG A 75 -0.92 -6.35 -2.73
C ARG A 75 -0.67 -4.92 -3.18
N LYS A 76 -1.73 -4.18 -3.54
CA LYS A 76 -1.67 -2.85 -4.15
C LYS A 76 -2.81 -1.98 -3.66
N THR A 77 -2.53 -0.70 -3.47
CA THR A 77 -3.51 0.31 -3.07
C THR A 77 -3.29 1.61 -3.82
N LYS A 78 -4.39 2.33 -4.07
CA LYS A 78 -4.39 3.63 -4.75
C LYS A 78 -4.41 4.75 -3.71
N VAL A 79 -3.61 5.78 -3.96
CA VAL A 79 -3.54 6.99 -3.13
C VAL A 79 -3.73 8.19 -4.05
N VAL A 80 -4.47 9.19 -3.57
CA VAL A 80 -4.68 10.44 -4.29
C VAL A 80 -3.74 11.49 -3.70
N LEU A 81 -2.78 11.95 -4.51
CA LEU A 81 -1.78 12.94 -4.10
C LEU A 81 -2.05 14.29 -4.75
N THR A 82 -3.16 14.93 -4.36
CA THR A 82 -3.49 16.29 -4.79
C THR A 82 -3.93 17.21 -3.67
N ILE A 83 -3.56 18.50 -3.76
CA ILE A 83 -4.06 19.56 -2.86
C ILE A 83 -5.47 20.01 -3.25
N SER A 84 -5.89 19.82 -4.50
CA SER A 84 -7.16 20.33 -5.05
C SER A 84 -8.35 19.38 -4.85
N GLY A 85 -8.18 18.30 -4.10
CA GLY A 85 -9.17 17.22 -3.92
C GLY A 85 -10.04 17.33 -2.66
N GLY A 86 -10.12 18.50 -2.02
CA GLY A 86 -10.94 18.71 -0.80
C GLY A 86 -10.38 18.08 0.49
N VAL A 87 -9.33 17.26 0.41
CA VAL A 87 -8.65 16.69 1.59
C VAL A 87 -7.59 17.68 2.09
N LYS A 88 -7.89 18.32 3.23
CA LYS A 88 -6.97 19.24 3.91
C LYS A 88 -5.73 18.51 4.42
N GLY A 89 -4.60 19.21 4.41
CA GLY A 89 -3.32 18.71 4.89
C GLY A 89 -2.56 17.87 3.86
N ASN A 90 -1.28 17.66 4.17
CA ASN A 90 -0.32 17.01 3.26
C ASN A 90 -0.12 15.52 3.59
N VAL A 91 -0.81 15.01 4.60
CA VAL A 91 -0.78 13.60 4.97
C VAL A 91 -1.87 12.85 4.20
N ARG A 92 -1.51 11.72 3.60
CA ARG A 92 -2.43 10.84 2.87
C ARG A 92 -2.35 9.44 3.46
N VAL A 93 -3.50 8.93 3.93
CA VAL A 93 -3.61 7.57 4.46
C VAL A 93 -4.03 6.63 3.34
N ALA A 94 -3.18 5.66 3.02
CA ALA A 94 -3.50 4.63 2.03
C ALA A 94 -4.38 3.50 2.64
N LYS A 95 -4.71 2.44 1.89
CA LYS A 95 -5.30 1.22 2.48
C LYS A 95 -4.22 0.22 2.85
N SER A 96 -4.40 -0.49 3.96
CA SER A 96 -3.50 -1.54 4.42
C SER A 96 -3.24 -2.57 3.32
N LEU A 97 -1.96 -2.88 3.17
CA LEU A 97 -1.48 -3.93 2.28
C LEU A 97 -1.12 -5.17 3.13
N GLY A 98 -1.11 -6.34 2.51
CA GLY A 98 -0.66 -7.56 3.18
C GLY A 98 -0.28 -8.68 2.21
N PHE A 99 0.69 -9.50 2.63
CA PHE A 99 0.98 -10.78 2.00
C PHE A 99 0.06 -11.86 2.54
N LYS A 100 -0.26 -12.85 1.70
CA LYS A 100 -1.01 -14.01 2.13
C LYS A 100 -0.06 -15.00 2.81
N LYS A 101 -0.49 -15.56 3.94
CA LYS A 101 0.18 -16.69 4.59
C LYS A 101 -0.07 -17.95 3.76
N ARG A 102 0.95 -18.78 3.56
CA ARG A 102 0.85 -20.03 2.77
C ARG A 102 -0.18 -20.99 3.36
N THR A 103 -0.14 -21.17 4.67
CA THR A 103 -1.07 -22.02 5.41
C THR A 103 -2.04 -21.16 6.20
N PRO A 104 -3.37 -21.35 6.05
CA PRO A 104 -4.36 -20.66 6.85
C PRO A 104 -4.12 -20.89 8.35
N LEU A 105 -4.38 -19.88 9.17
CA LEU A 105 -4.29 -20.04 10.62
C LEU A 105 -5.50 -20.84 11.14
N PRO A 106 -5.33 -21.59 12.24
CA PRO A 106 -6.46 -22.16 12.95
C PRO A 106 -7.46 -21.05 13.29
N GLY A 107 -8.73 -21.24 12.93
CA GLY A 107 -9.78 -20.25 13.18
C GLY A 107 -10.07 -19.26 12.04
N CYS A 108 -9.30 -19.23 10.94
CA CYS A 108 -9.64 -18.39 9.78
C CYS A 108 -11.07 -18.65 9.28
N ASN A 109 -11.49 -19.92 9.22
CA ASN A 109 -12.85 -20.28 8.81
C ASN A 109 -13.93 -19.74 9.76
N LYS A 110 -13.64 -19.67 11.07
CA LYS A 110 -14.58 -19.15 12.07
C LYS A 110 -14.81 -17.65 11.84
N VAL A 111 -13.72 -16.88 11.71
CA VAL A 111 -13.79 -15.43 11.45
C VAL A 111 -14.52 -15.13 10.14
N LEU A 112 -14.25 -15.90 9.09
CA LEU A 112 -14.90 -15.70 7.80
C LEU A 112 -16.42 -15.94 7.84
N LYS A 113 -16.87 -16.93 8.63
CA LYS A 113 -18.30 -17.18 8.89
C LYS A 113 -18.92 -16.05 9.70
N GLU A 114 -18.25 -15.56 10.75
CA GLU A 114 -18.71 -14.41 11.54
C GLU A 114 -18.86 -13.14 10.69
N MET A 115 -17.97 -12.96 9.70
CA MET A 115 -18.03 -11.87 8.72
C MET A 115 -19.03 -12.11 7.58
N ARG A 116 -19.75 -13.25 7.56
CA ARG A 116 -20.70 -13.65 6.50
C ARG A 116 -20.08 -13.67 5.11
N LEU A 117 -18.82 -14.08 5.01
CA LEU A 117 -18.10 -14.26 3.75
C LEU A 117 -18.14 -15.71 3.24
N PHE A 118 -18.74 -16.61 4.01
CA PHE A 118 -18.98 -18.03 3.73
C PHE A 118 -20.32 -18.46 4.34
#